data_AF-J5KQF6-F1
#
_entry.id   AF-J5KQF6-F1
#
_cell.length_a   1.000
_cell.length_b   1.000
_cell.length_c   1.000
_cell.angle_alpha   90.00
_cell.angle_beta   90.00
_cell.angle_gamma   90.00
#
_symmetry.space_group_name_H-M   'P 1'
#
loop_
_entity.id
_entity.type
_entity.pdbx_description
1 polymer ?
#
loop_
_entity_poly.entity_id
_entity_poly.type
_entity_poly.pdbx_seq_one_letter_code
_entity_poly.pdbx_strand_id
1 'polypeptide(L)'
;MTSKQLLSLFLIAFISINLYSNEQVCAAKKIQTMKASFPAAKISGYSVVVFDVDMNGNIKKPKVIVSKCLLKNKKTNSREFQDCGIFKYESINAAKFIKYSKPADSNGMPCELKNQKHEYTFLYDRENDLKFFEERSD
;
A
#
# COMPACT_ATOMS: atom_id res chain seq x y z
N MET A 1 -69.30 -18.95 -10.65
CA MET A 1 -68.60 -17.69 -10.27
C MET A 1 -68.53 -17.67 -8.75
N THR A 2 -67.48 -18.15 -8.11
CA THR A 2 -66.27 -17.38 -7.79
C THR A 2 -65.22 -18.35 -7.23
N SER A 3 -64.02 -18.38 -7.81
CA SER A 3 -62.87 -19.10 -7.28
C SER A 3 -62.04 -18.11 -6.45
N LYS A 4 -61.91 -18.35 -5.15
CA LYS A 4 -61.06 -17.54 -4.26
C LYS A 4 -59.63 -18.05 -4.38
N GLN A 5 -58.76 -17.26 -5.02
CA GLN A 5 -57.32 -17.51 -5.02
C GLN A 5 -56.76 -17.19 -3.63
N LEU A 6 -56.14 -18.17 -2.97
CA LEU A 6 -55.31 -17.95 -1.79
C LEU A 6 -53.99 -17.33 -2.23
N LEU A 7 -53.77 -16.08 -1.86
CA LEU A 7 -52.48 -15.40 -1.98
C LEU A 7 -51.58 -15.91 -0.84
N SER A 8 -50.63 -16.80 -1.13
CA SER A 8 -49.63 -17.27 -0.17
C SER A 8 -48.50 -16.23 -0.09
N LEU A 9 -48.43 -15.49 1.03
CA LEU A 9 -47.37 -14.54 1.32
C LEU A 9 -46.11 -15.30 1.76
N PHE A 10 -45.13 -15.44 0.88
CA PHE A 10 -43.78 -15.86 1.25
C PHE A 10 -43.08 -14.70 1.97
N LEU A 11 -43.14 -14.71 3.31
CA LEU A 11 -42.32 -13.84 4.16
C LEU A 11 -40.87 -14.34 4.10
N ILE A 12 -40.06 -13.69 3.26
CA ILE A 12 -38.60 -13.88 3.24
C ILE A 12 -38.06 -13.24 4.52
N ALA A 13 -37.73 -14.07 5.50
CA ALA A 13 -36.98 -13.64 6.68
C ALA A 13 -35.57 -13.26 6.25
N PHE A 14 -35.24 -11.95 6.27
CA PHE A 14 -33.87 -11.48 6.20
C PHE A 14 -33.14 -11.93 7.47
N ILE A 15 -32.42 -13.04 7.38
CA ILE A 15 -31.48 -13.44 8.42
C ILE A 15 -30.29 -12.49 8.32
N SER A 16 -30.27 -11.46 9.17
CA SER A 16 -29.09 -10.62 9.37
C SER A 16 -28.04 -11.45 10.12
N ILE A 17 -27.10 -12.05 9.38
CA ILE A 17 -25.92 -12.67 9.97
C ILE A 17 -25.02 -11.53 10.45
N ASN A 18 -25.08 -11.20 11.75
CA ASN A 18 -24.08 -10.37 12.39
C ASN A 18 -22.79 -11.20 12.51
N LEU A 19 -21.97 -11.21 11.45
CA LEU A 19 -20.57 -11.61 11.53
C LEU A 19 -19.84 -10.53 12.33
N TYR A 20 -19.90 -10.65 13.65
CA TYR A 20 -19.10 -9.85 14.57
C TYR A 20 -17.67 -10.40 14.56
N SER A 21 -16.91 -10.09 13.49
CA SER A 21 -15.46 -10.16 13.57
C SER A 21 -15.02 -8.99 14.44
N ASN A 22 -14.80 -9.24 15.72
CA ASN A 22 -14.25 -8.26 16.67
C ASN A 22 -12.75 -8.01 16.39
N GLU A 23 -12.37 -7.81 15.12
CA GLU A 23 -11.08 -7.23 14.81
C GLU A 23 -11.17 -5.73 15.12
N GLN A 24 -10.55 -5.33 16.22
CA GLN A 24 -10.31 -3.92 16.51
C GLN A 24 -9.50 -3.32 15.36
N VAL A 25 -10.18 -2.66 14.42
CA VAL A 25 -9.53 -2.02 13.28
C VAL A 25 -8.77 -0.81 13.78
N CYS A 26 -7.46 -0.96 13.95
CA CYS A 26 -6.57 0.14 14.25
C CYS A 26 -6.44 1.06 13.02
N ALA A 27 -6.69 2.36 13.19
CA ALA A 27 -6.67 3.32 12.10
C ALA A 27 -5.86 4.56 12.45
N ALA A 28 -5.19 5.13 11.44
CA ALA A 28 -4.55 6.44 11.54
C ALA A 28 -4.44 7.09 10.15
N LYS A 29 -4.37 8.42 10.12
CA LYS A 29 -4.12 9.18 8.90
C LYS A 29 -2.61 9.36 8.72
N LYS A 30 -2.09 9.09 7.53
CA LYS A 30 -0.73 9.51 7.15
C LYS A 30 -0.69 11.04 7.03
N ILE A 31 0.13 11.72 7.83
CA ILE A 31 0.19 13.18 7.90
C ILE A 31 1.40 13.76 7.17
N GLN A 32 2.47 12.97 7.02
CA GLN A 32 3.69 13.42 6.37
C GLN A 32 4.36 12.27 5.63
N THR A 33 4.96 12.61 4.49
CA THR A 33 5.93 11.78 3.79
C THR A 33 7.19 12.59 3.51
N MET A 34 8.28 11.89 3.23
CA MET A 34 9.51 12.48 2.73
C MET A 34 9.83 11.83 1.40
N LYS A 35 10.21 12.62 0.40
CA LYS A 35 10.73 12.09 -0.87
C LYS A 35 12.10 11.44 -0.62
N ALA A 36 12.32 10.26 -1.19
CA ALA A 36 13.64 9.64 -1.17
C ALA A 36 14.63 10.41 -2.05
N SER A 37 15.86 10.55 -1.57
CA SER A 37 16.96 11.10 -2.36
C SER A 37 17.21 10.20 -3.56
N PHE A 38 17.52 10.81 -4.71
CA PHE A 38 17.83 10.03 -5.90
C PHE A 38 19.22 9.36 -5.73
N PRO A 39 19.38 8.06 -5.98
CA PRO A 39 20.67 7.40 -5.85
C PRO A 39 21.66 7.88 -6.91
N ALA A 40 22.96 7.74 -6.66
CA ALA A 40 24.00 8.12 -7.62
C ALA A 40 23.91 7.35 -8.96
N ALA A 41 23.37 6.13 -8.91
CA ALA A 41 23.08 5.36 -10.11
C ALA A 41 21.95 6.05 -10.89
N LYS A 42 22.30 6.57 -12.06
CA LYS A 42 21.42 7.24 -13.04
C LYS A 42 20.46 6.25 -13.71
N ILE A 43 19.60 5.63 -12.92
CA ILE A 43 18.70 4.56 -13.34
C ILE A 43 17.32 4.75 -12.71
N SER A 44 16.28 4.52 -13.51
CA SER A 44 14.90 4.52 -13.03
C SER A 44 14.55 3.21 -12.33
N GLY A 45 13.61 3.26 -11.40
CA GLY A 45 13.12 2.08 -10.69
C GLY A 45 12.20 2.45 -9.54
N TYR A 46 11.89 1.48 -8.70
CA TYR A 46 11.07 1.69 -7.51
C TYR A 46 11.48 0.78 -6.38
N SER A 47 10.98 1.09 -5.19
CA SER A 47 11.08 0.21 -4.03
C SER A 47 9.85 0.32 -3.15
N VAL A 48 9.52 -0.77 -2.47
CA VAL A 48 8.43 -0.82 -1.48
C VAL A 48 9.02 -1.08 -0.11
N VAL A 49 8.76 -0.18 0.82
CA VAL A 49 9.14 -0.30 2.23
C VAL A 49 7.92 -0.76 3.02
N VAL A 50 8.11 -1.77 3.86
CA VAL A 50 7.16 -2.18 4.90
C VAL A 50 7.63 -1.69 6.26
N PHE A 51 6.70 -1.25 7.11
CA PHE A 51 6.99 -0.76 8.45
C PHE A 51 5.78 -0.89 9.36
N ASP A 52 6.01 -0.79 10.66
CA ASP A 52 4.97 -0.60 11.67
C ASP A 52 4.84 0.88 12.02
N VAL A 53 3.71 1.28 12.59
CA VAL A 53 3.48 2.61 13.18
C VAL A 53 3.15 2.43 14.65
N ASP A 54 3.89 3.12 15.52
CA ASP A 54 3.64 3.08 16.95
C ASP A 54 2.44 3.94 17.38
N MET A 55 2.08 3.85 18.66
CA MET A 55 0.95 4.58 19.26
C MET A 55 1.09 6.12 19.16
N ASN A 56 2.29 6.63 18.90
CA ASN A 56 2.57 8.05 18.73
C ASN A 56 2.61 8.48 17.26
N GLY A 57 2.34 7.57 16.32
CA GLY A 57 2.38 7.86 14.89
C GLY A 57 3.78 7.82 14.28
N ASN A 58 4.77 7.24 14.97
CA ASN A 58 6.14 7.12 14.47
C ASN A 58 6.39 5.75 13.83
N ILE A 59 7.30 5.73 12.86
CA ILE A 59 7.66 4.54 12.09
C ILE A 59 8.59 3.64 12.90
N LYS A 60 8.31 2.34 12.90
CA LYS A 60 9.14 1.30 13.51
C LYS A 60 9.55 0.26 12.46
N LYS A 61 10.78 -0.25 12.60
CA LYS A 61 11.33 -1.38 11.83
C LYS A 61 11.14 -1.27 10.29
N PRO A 62 11.45 -0.12 9.65
CA PRO A 62 11.31 -0.01 8.20
C PRO A 62 12.25 -0.99 7.49
N LYS A 63 11.70 -1.77 6.55
CA LYS A 63 12.43 -2.75 5.74
C LYS A 63 11.98 -2.66 4.29
N VAL A 64 12.92 -2.73 3.36
CA VAL A 64 12.60 -2.83 1.93
C VAL A 64 12.25 -4.27 1.58
N ILE A 65 11.04 -4.48 1.04
CA ILE A 65 10.56 -5.79 0.59
C ILE A 65 10.59 -5.94 -0.93
N VAL A 66 10.62 -4.83 -1.67
CA VAL A 66 10.78 -4.80 -3.13
C VAL A 66 11.77 -3.69 -3.48
N SER A 67 12.69 -3.95 -4.41
CA SER A 67 13.55 -2.93 -4.99
C SER A 67 13.91 -3.38 -6.40
N LYS A 68 13.44 -2.64 -7.40
CA LYS A 68 13.59 -2.99 -8.81
C LYS A 68 14.09 -1.84 -9.64
N CYS A 69 14.94 -2.14 -10.60
CA CYS A 69 15.51 -1.24 -11.57
C CYS A 69 14.84 -1.48 -12.93
N LEU A 70 14.52 -0.41 -13.64
CA LEU A 70 14.06 -0.49 -15.02
C LEU A 70 15.29 -0.72 -15.92
N LEU A 71 15.48 -1.96 -16.36
CA LEU A 71 16.63 -2.38 -17.14
C LEU A 71 16.22 -2.79 -18.54
N LYS A 72 17.13 -2.53 -19.50
CA LYS A 72 16.97 -3.00 -20.87
C LYS A 72 17.29 -4.49 -20.96
N ASN A 73 16.35 -5.28 -21.45
CA ASN A 73 16.57 -6.66 -21.81
C ASN A 73 17.36 -6.72 -23.13
N LYS A 74 18.55 -7.34 -23.09
CA LYS A 74 19.45 -7.38 -24.25
C LYS A 74 18.95 -8.25 -25.40
N LYS A 75 18.06 -9.22 -25.13
CA LYS A 75 17.57 -10.17 -26.14
C LYS A 75 16.35 -9.63 -26.89
N THR A 76 15.40 -9.07 -26.15
CA THR A 76 14.13 -8.57 -26.69
C THR A 76 14.17 -7.07 -27.00
N ASN A 77 15.22 -6.37 -26.57
CA ASN A 77 15.34 -4.91 -26.65
C ASN A 77 14.26 -4.14 -25.86
N SER A 78 13.41 -4.85 -25.08
CA SER A 78 12.40 -4.27 -24.19
C SER A 78 13.04 -3.72 -22.91
N ARG A 79 12.29 -2.93 -22.13
CA ARG A 79 12.65 -2.58 -20.76
C ARG A 79 11.70 -3.27 -19.78
N GLU A 80 12.23 -3.73 -18.67
CA GLU A 80 11.46 -4.41 -17.63
C GLU A 80 12.04 -4.14 -16.24
N PHE A 81 11.20 -4.27 -15.21
CA PHE A 81 11.65 -4.11 -13.82
C PHE A 81 12.30 -5.40 -13.31
N GLN A 82 13.59 -5.32 -13.01
CA GLN A 82 14.38 -6.43 -12.46
C GLN A 82 14.88 -6.10 -11.05
N ASP A 83 15.01 -7.09 -10.18
CA ASP A 83 15.46 -6.89 -8.81
C ASP A 83 16.85 -6.23 -8.76
N CYS A 84 16.99 -5.21 -7.92
CA CYS A 84 18.27 -4.51 -7.71
C CYS A 84 18.38 -3.93 -6.30
N GLY A 85 19.60 -3.71 -5.81
CA GLY A 85 19.85 -3.18 -4.46
C GLY A 85 19.85 -1.65 -4.35
N ILE A 86 19.79 -0.93 -5.47
CA ILE A 86 20.16 0.49 -5.58
C ILE A 86 19.29 1.41 -4.71
N PHE A 87 17.99 1.16 -4.63
CA PHE A 87 17.05 2.06 -3.96
C PHE A 87 16.87 1.77 -2.47
N LYS A 88 17.45 0.66 -1.96
CA LYS A 88 17.14 0.18 -0.60
C LYS A 88 17.48 1.20 0.49
N TYR A 89 18.68 1.79 0.41
CA TYR A 89 19.17 2.71 1.44
C TYR A 89 18.36 4.01 1.48
N GLU A 90 18.19 4.67 0.33
CA GLU A 90 17.47 5.95 0.24
C GLU A 90 16.02 5.82 0.67
N SER A 91 15.36 4.73 0.30
CA SER A 91 13.97 4.46 0.69
C SER A 91 13.81 4.21 2.19
N ILE A 92 14.74 3.48 2.82
CA ILE A 92 14.71 3.28 4.28
C ILE A 92 14.91 4.62 4.99
N ASN A 93 15.83 5.45 4.52
CA ASN A 93 16.10 6.74 5.14
C ASN A 93 14.90 7.69 5.03
N ALA A 94 14.27 7.79 3.86
CA ALA A 94 13.05 8.58 3.71
C ALA A 94 11.88 8.02 4.54
N ALA A 95 11.74 6.69 4.63
CA ALA A 95 10.63 6.06 5.34
C ALA A 95 10.63 6.41 6.84
N LYS A 96 11.79 6.61 7.46
CA LYS A 96 11.91 7.02 8.88
C LYS A 96 11.20 8.35 9.18
N PHE A 97 11.00 9.20 8.18
CA PHE A 97 10.36 10.51 8.31
C PHE A 97 8.88 10.51 7.94
N ILE A 98 8.31 9.37 7.54
CA ILE A 98 6.86 9.25 7.42
C ILE A 98 6.27 9.45 8.83
N LYS A 99 5.17 10.20 8.91
CA LYS A 99 4.42 10.38 10.17
C LYS A 99 2.96 10.07 9.95
N TYR A 100 2.34 9.52 10.98
CA TYR A 100 0.91 9.32 11.07
C TYR A 100 0.34 10.14 12.23
N SER A 101 -0.97 10.38 12.21
CA SER A 101 -1.69 10.75 13.43
C SER A 101 -1.55 9.62 14.46
N LYS A 102 -1.81 9.90 15.73
CA LYS A 102 -1.88 8.87 16.77
C LYS A 102 -2.92 7.81 16.34
N PRO A 103 -2.54 6.53 16.16
CA PRO A 103 -3.50 5.50 15.80
C PRO A 103 -4.45 5.20 16.95
N ALA A 104 -5.71 4.94 16.60
CA ALA A 104 -6.73 4.53 17.55
C ALA A 104 -7.59 3.40 16.96
N ASP A 105 -8.09 2.53 17.83
CA ASP A 105 -9.07 1.51 17.47
C ASP A 105 -10.50 2.08 17.37
N SER A 106 -11.48 1.21 17.10
CA SER A 106 -12.89 1.59 17.05
C SER A 106 -13.46 2.16 18.35
N ASN A 107 -12.79 1.96 19.48
CA ASN A 107 -13.17 2.45 20.80
C ASN A 107 -12.41 3.73 21.19
N GLY A 108 -11.54 4.24 20.30
CA GLY A 108 -10.69 5.40 20.57
C GLY A 108 -9.44 5.08 21.40
N MET A 109 -9.13 3.81 21.64
CA MET A 109 -7.98 3.38 22.41
C MET A 109 -6.71 3.39 21.55
N PRO A 110 -5.56 3.85 22.08
CA PRO A 110 -4.30 3.84 21.33
C PRO A 110 -3.91 2.44 20.86
N CYS A 111 -3.45 2.34 19.61
CA CYS A 111 -3.05 1.07 18.99
C CYS A 111 -1.80 1.24 18.11
N GLU A 112 -1.26 0.14 17.59
CA GLU A 112 -0.15 0.16 16.61
C GLU A 112 -0.65 -0.34 15.24
N LEU A 113 -0.27 0.36 14.16
CA LEU A 113 -0.51 -0.15 12.80
C LEU A 113 0.62 -1.11 12.42
N LYS A 114 0.26 -2.27 11.88
CA LYS A 114 1.22 -3.29 11.46
C LYS A 114 1.36 -3.35 9.95
N ASN A 115 2.56 -3.70 9.48
CA ASN A 115 2.84 -4.05 8.08
C ASN A 115 2.37 -3.02 7.03
N GLN A 116 2.43 -1.74 7.38
CA GLN A 116 2.10 -0.64 6.48
C GLN A 116 3.11 -0.58 5.35
N LYS A 117 2.65 -0.28 4.14
CA LYS A 117 3.50 -0.21 2.94
C LYS A 117 3.58 1.20 2.39
N HIS A 118 4.74 1.55 1.85
CA HIS A 118 4.91 2.75 1.06
C HIS A 118 5.86 2.48 -0.10
N GLU A 119 5.43 2.87 -1.30
CA GLU A 119 6.23 2.79 -2.51
C GLU A 119 6.95 4.11 -2.78
N TYR A 120 8.23 4.01 -3.11
CA TYR A 120 9.07 5.08 -3.61
C TYR A 120 9.41 4.83 -5.07
N THR A 121 9.14 5.83 -5.90
CA THR A 121 9.41 5.84 -7.34
C THR A 121 10.58 6.75 -7.66
N PHE A 122 11.53 6.23 -8.44
CA PHE A 122 12.73 6.91 -8.89
C PHE A 122 12.71 6.97 -10.42
N LEU A 123 12.46 8.15 -10.97
CA LEU A 123 12.47 8.40 -12.41
C LEU A 123 13.71 9.22 -12.78
N TYR A 124 14.72 8.58 -13.36
CA TYR A 124 15.92 9.23 -13.88
C TYR A 124 15.62 9.96 -15.19
N ASP A 125 15.05 9.25 -16.16
CA ASP A 125 14.65 9.78 -17.46
C ASP A 125 13.12 9.82 -17.54
N ARG A 126 12.53 10.95 -17.11
CA ARG A 126 11.07 11.06 -16.98
C ARG A 126 10.34 10.76 -18.27
N GLU A 127 10.80 11.39 -19.33
CA GLU A 127 10.12 11.43 -20.63
C GLU A 127 10.06 10.03 -21.23
N ASN A 128 11.12 9.26 -21.08
CA ASN A 128 11.21 7.92 -21.65
C ASN A 128 10.70 6.81 -20.72
N ASP A 129 10.78 7.00 -19.39
CA ASP A 129 10.52 5.92 -18.43
C ASP A 129 9.14 5.92 -17.79
N LEU A 130 8.42 7.05 -17.76
CA LEU A 130 7.16 7.17 -17.03
C LEU A 130 6.11 6.11 -17.44
N LYS A 131 5.99 5.84 -18.74
CA LYS A 131 5.04 4.84 -19.29
C LYS A 131 5.16 3.46 -18.64
N PHE A 132 6.37 3.01 -18.32
CA PHE A 132 6.58 1.70 -17.72
C PHE A 132 6.02 1.61 -16.29
N PHE A 133 5.90 2.75 -15.58
CA PHE A 133 5.30 2.80 -14.25
C PHE A 133 3.77 2.88 -14.32
N GLU A 134 3.22 3.56 -15.32
CA GLU A 134 1.77 3.65 -15.55
C GLU A 134 1.19 2.27 -15.91
N GLU A 135 1.86 1.53 -16.79
CA GLU A 135 1.50 0.15 -17.20
C GLU A 135 1.62 -0.88 -16.06
N ARG A 136 2.21 -0.53 -14.91
CA ARG A 136 2.38 -1.43 -13.74
C ARG A 136 1.18 -1.40 -12.79
N SER A 137 0.25 -0.47 -12.98
CA SER A 137 -0.87 -0.23 -12.06
C SER A 137 -2.06 -1.13 -12.39
N ASP A 138 -1.84 -2.45 -12.31
CA ASP A 138 -2.87 -3.51 -12.39
C ASP A 138 -3.08 -4.16 -11.02
#